data_AF-A0A2E2VFK4-F1
#
_entry.id   AF-A0A2E2VFK4-F1
#
_cell.length_a   1.000
_cell.length_b   1.000
_cell.length_c   1.000
_cell.angle_alpha   90.00
_cell.angle_beta   90.00
_cell.angle_gamma   90.00
#
_symmetry.space_group_name_H-M   'P 1'
#
loop_
_entity.id
_entity.type
_entity.pdbx_description
1 polymer ?
#
loop_
_entity_poly.entity_id
_entity_poly.type
_entity_poly.pdbx_seq_one_letter_code
_entity_poly.pdbx_strand_id
1 'polypeptide(L)' 'MADAGSVATLTLLGACGFVVLVVLNLVFFLNQEESFSVWLKNATSGQRFLAVLDGLVTIYMGLEFLEILFLLIII' A
#
# COMPACT_ATOMS: atom_id res chain seq x y z
N MET A 1 16.85 -6.69 -24.39
CA MET A 1 17.45 -7.26 -23.14
C MET A 1 17.50 -6.22 -22.02
N ALA A 2 17.78 -4.94 -22.27
CA ALA A 2 17.75 -3.88 -21.25
C ALA A 2 16.33 -3.57 -20.71
N ASP A 3 15.29 -3.61 -21.55
CA ASP A 3 13.91 -3.34 -21.11
C ASP A 3 13.34 -4.39 -20.15
N ALA A 4 13.63 -5.67 -20.39
CA ALA A 4 13.12 -6.74 -19.54
C ALA A 4 13.69 -6.69 -18.11
N GLY A 5 14.95 -6.25 -17.95
CA GLY A 5 15.57 -6.04 -16.64
C GLY A 5 14.96 -4.86 -15.88
N SER A 6 14.59 -3.80 -16.60
CA SER A 6 13.93 -2.62 -16.02
C SER A 6 12.53 -2.98 -15.49
N VAL A 7 11.73 -3.67 -16.30
CA VAL A 7 10.38 -4.13 -15.92
C VAL A 7 10.44 -5.05 -14.69
N ALA A 8 11.32 -6.06 -14.70
CA ALA A 8 11.46 -6.98 -13.56
C ALA A 8 11.86 -6.27 -12.26
N THR A 9 12.71 -5.24 -12.34
CA THR A 9 13.13 -4.45 -11.17
C THR A 9 11.97 -3.61 -10.62
N LEU A 10 11.17 -2.99 -11.50
CA LEU A 10 9.95 -2.27 -11.14
C LEU A 10 8.89 -3.18 -10.53
N THR A 11 8.69 -4.39 -11.07
CA THR A 11 7.76 -5.37 -10.52
C THR A 11 8.19 -5.84 -9.13
N LEU A 12 9.49 -6.10 -8.93
CA LEU A 12 10.04 -6.48 -7.63
C LEU A 12 9.89 -5.34 -6.60
N LEU A 13 10.21 -4.11 -7.00
CA LEU A 13 10.08 -2.94 -6.14
C LEU A 13 8.61 -2.70 -5.74
N GLY A 14 7.69 -2.81 -6.71
CA GLY A 14 6.26 -2.69 -6.48
C GLY A 14 5.71 -3.78 -5.56
N ALA A 15 6.14 -5.04 -5.75
CA ALA A 15 5.76 -6.14 -4.87
C ALA A 15 6.28 -5.94 -3.44
N CYS A 16 7.54 -5.51 -3.27
CA CYS A 16 8.09 -5.16 -1.97
C CYS A 16 7.32 -4.00 -1.31
N GLY A 17 7.01 -2.94 -2.07
CA GLY A 17 6.21 -1.81 -1.60
C GLY A 17 4.82 -2.25 -1.13
N PHE A 18 4.14 -3.08 -1.91
CA PHE A 18 2.82 -3.62 -1.56
C PHE A 18 2.85 -4.46 -0.27
N VAL A 19 3.85 -5.33 -0.11
CA VAL A 19 4.01 -6.13 1.11
C VAL A 19 4.24 -5.22 2.33
N VAL A 20 5.09 -4.21 2.21
CA VAL A 20 5.34 -3.25 3.31
C VAL A 20 4.05 -2.50 3.67
N LEU A 21 3.28 -2.03 2.69
CA LEU A 21 2.01 -1.33 2.93
C LEU A 21 0.98 -2.22 3.62
N VAL A 22 0.84 -3.47 3.18
CA VAL A 22 -0.06 -4.46 3.81
C VAL A 22 0.37 -4.73 5.25
N VAL A 23 1.66 -4.91 5.50
CA VAL A 23 2.19 -5.15 6.86
C VAL A 23 1.97 -3.93 7.75
N LEU A 24 2.22 -2.71 7.27
CA LEU A 24 1.99 -1.50 8.03
C LEU A 24 0.50 -1.31 8.39
N ASN A 25 -0.41 -1.55 7.42
CA ASN A 25 -1.85 -1.53 7.68
C ASN A 25 -2.23 -2.61 8.71
N LEU A 26 -1.74 -3.84 8.54
CA LEU A 26 -2.04 -4.95 9.44
C LEU A 26 -1.53 -4.68 10.86
N VAL A 27 -0.31 -4.20 11.02
CA VAL A 27 0.26 -3.83 12.33
C VAL A 27 -0.56 -2.71 12.96
N PHE A 28 -0.97 -1.71 12.17
CA PHE A 28 -1.83 -0.64 12.65
C PHE A 28 -3.19 -1.17 13.18
N PHE A 29 -3.83 -2.10 12.46
CA PHE A 29 -5.07 -2.73 12.91
C PHE A 29 -4.87 -3.69 14.10
N LEU A 30 -3.75 -4.41 14.17
CA LEU A 30 -3.45 -5.37 15.25
C LEU A 30 -3.04 -4.69 16.56
N ASN A 31 -2.39 -3.51 16.50
CA ASN A 31 -2.06 -2.71 17.67
C ASN A 31 -3.22 -1.85 18.17
N GLN A 32 -4.36 -1.85 17.49
CA GLN A 32 -5.56 -1.21 18.01
C GLN A 32 -6.26 -2.15 19.01
N GLU A 33 -6.29 -1.76 20.28
CA GLU A 33 -7.10 -2.42 21.32
C GLU A 33 -8.61 -2.23 21.08
N GLU A 34 -8.99 -1.21 20.29
CA GLU A 34 -10.37 -0.88 19.96
C GLU A 34 -10.65 -1.03 18.46
N SER A 35 -11.89 -1.35 18.06
CA SER A 35 -12.27 -1.43 16.65
C SER A 35 -11.97 -0.13 15.90
N PHE A 36 -11.57 -0.20 14.62
CA PHE A 36 -11.22 0.97 13.78
C PHE A 36 -12.26 2.10 13.81
N SER A 37 -13.56 1.76 13.89
CA SER A 37 -14.63 2.76 14.00
C SER A 37 -14.58 3.54 15.33
N VAL A 38 -14.21 2.86 16.41
CA VAL A 38 -14.04 3.44 17.75
C VAL A 38 -12.74 4.23 17.81
N TRP A 39 -11.65 3.69 17.27
CA TRP A 39 -10.39 4.42 17.11
C TRP A 39 -10.59 5.71 16.32
N LEU A 40 -11.30 5.66 15.18
CA LEU A 40 -11.56 6.84 14.37
C LEU A 40 -12.29 7.90 15.20
N LYS A 41 -13.27 7.53 16.03
CA LYS A 41 -14.00 8.45 16.90
C LYS A 41 -13.11 9.14 17.93
N ASN A 42 -12.14 8.43 18.51
CA ASN A 42 -11.23 8.96 19.53
C ASN A 42 -9.92 9.57 18.97
N ALA A 43 -9.57 9.30 17.71
CA ALA A 43 -8.33 9.76 17.10
C ALA A 43 -8.31 11.28 16.90
N THR A 44 -7.14 11.89 17.13
CA THR A 44 -6.92 13.31 16.88
C THR A 44 -7.03 13.61 15.38
N SER A 45 -7.42 14.84 15.01
CA SER A 45 -7.58 15.25 13.59
C SER A 45 -6.35 14.89 12.72
N GLY A 46 -5.14 15.06 13.26
CA GLY A 46 -3.90 14.68 12.56
C GLY A 46 -3.73 13.18 12.35
N GLN A 47 -4.13 12.34 13.32
CA GLN A 47 -4.06 10.88 13.20
C GLN A 47 -5.06 10.35 12.17
N ARG A 48 -6.28 10.93 12.14
CA ARG A 48 -7.27 10.61 11.11
C ARG A 48 -6.75 10.95 9.71
N PHE A 49 -6.13 12.11 9.56
CA PHE A 49 -5.54 12.53 8.28
C PHE A 49 -4.43 11.58 7.83
N LEU A 50 -3.53 11.19 8.73
CA LEU A 50 -2.47 10.23 8.43
C LEU A 50 -3.03 8.85 8.03
N ALA A 51 -4.07 8.36 8.71
CA ALA A 51 -4.69 7.09 8.35
C ALA A 51 -5.36 7.13 6.96
N VAL A 52 -6.01 8.25 6.62
CA VAL A 52 -6.59 8.45 5.29
C VAL A 52 -5.49 8.57 4.22
N LEU A 53 -4.41 9.30 4.52
CA LEU A 53 -3.27 9.44 3.62
C LEU A 53 -2.57 8.10 3.38
N ASP A 54 -2.38 7.30 4.43
CA ASP A 54 -1.81 5.95 4.34
C ASP A 54 -2.68 5.03 3.48
N GLY A 55 -4.01 5.07 3.66
CA GLY A 55 -4.95 4.35 2.80
C GLY A 55 -4.89 4.81 1.34
N LEU A 56 -4.81 6.12 1.08
CA LEU A 56 -4.67 6.68 -0.27
C LEU A 56 -3.37 6.27 -0.95
N VAL A 57 -2.24 6.35 -0.25
CA VAL A 57 -0.93 5.92 -0.74
C VAL A 57 -0.94 4.43 -1.02
N THR A 58 -1.57 3.63 -0.16
CA THR A 58 -1.71 2.19 -0.36
C THR A 58 -2.48 1.86 -1.63
N ILE A 59 -3.61 2.54 -1.87
CA ILE A 59 -4.40 2.37 -3.10
C ILE A 59 -3.61 2.81 -4.33
N TYR A 60 -2.94 3.96 -4.26
CA TYR A 60 -2.14 4.49 -5.38
C TYR A 60 -1.01 3.53 -5.77
N MET A 61 -0.22 3.06 -4.80
CA MET A 61 0.85 2.09 -5.05
C MET A 61 0.31 0.73 -5.50
N GLY A 62 -0.85 0.31 -5.00
CA GLY A 62 -1.54 -0.89 -5.47
C GLY A 62 -1.99 -0.79 -6.93
N LEU A 63 -2.49 0.37 -7.35
CA LEU A 63 -2.85 0.64 -8.74
C LEU A 63 -1.61 0.65 -9.65
N GLU A 64 -0.53 1.29 -9.22
CA GLU A 64 0.74 1.33 -9.96
C GLU A 64 1.31 -0.09 -10.15
N PHE A 65 1.24 -0.92 -9.10
CA PHE A 65 1.61 -2.33 -9.20
C PHE A 65 0.72 -3.11 -10.17
N LEU A 66 -0.60 -2.90 -10.12
CA LEU A 66 -1.55 -3.52 -11.06
C LEU A 66 -1.27 -3.11 -12.51
N GLU A 67 -0.91 -1.85 -12.76
CA GLU A 67 -0.53 -1.34 -14.08
C GLU A 67 0.71 -2.06 -14.62
N ILE A 68 1.75 -2.19 -13.79
CA ILE A 68 2.98 -2.93 -14.15
C ILE A 68 2.67 -4.42 -14.40
N LEU A 69 1.83 -5.04 -13.56
CA LEU A 69 1.39 -6.42 -13.74
C LEU A 69 0.63 -6.60 -15.06
N PHE A 70 -0.24 -5.66 -15.41
CA PHE A 70 -1.02 -5.70 -16.64
C PHE A 70 -0.10 -5.60 -17.87
N LEU A 71 0.90 -4.71 -17.83
CA LEU A 71 1.95 -4.63 -18.84
C LEU A 71 2.73 -5.94 -18.97
N LEU A 72 3.08 -6.57 -17.85
CA LEU A 72 3.79 -7.85 -17.82
C LEU A 72 2.96 -9.01 -18.40
N ILE A 73 1.64 -9.00 -18.19
CA ILE A 73 0.74 -10.07 -18.68
C ILE A 73 0.45 -9.91 -20.18
N ILE A 74 0.42 -8.69 -20.70
CA ILE A 74 0.11 -8.40 -22.12
C ILE A 74 1.32 -8.60 -23.04
N ILE A 75 2.53 -8.38 -22.54
CA ILE A 75 3.81 -8.54 -23.26
C ILE A 75 4.27 -10.00 -23.25
#